data_AF-A0AAU7G1L8-F1
#
_entry.id   AF-A0AAU7G1L8-F1
#
_cell.length_a   1.000
_cell.length_b   1.000
_cell.length_c   1.000
_cell.angle_alpha   90.00
_cell.angle_beta   90.00
_cell.angle_gamma   90.00
#
_symmetry.space_group_name_H-M   'P 1'
#
loop_
_entity.id
_entity.type
_entity.pdbx_description
1 polymer ?
#
loop_
_entity_poly.entity_id
_entity_poly.type
_entity_poly.pdbx_seq_one_letter_code
_entity_poly.pdbx_strand_id
1 'polypeptide(L)'
;MFQLKPGSMAMIVGARTASGRRNIGKSVELFGLCQPGLRFVNPVNGVMTQLPTTADRALWLVTGDVYAFDNQHGFAFVRAEHLMPLTPDEAPQILDELTIG
;
A
#
# COMPACT_ATOMS: atom_id res chain seq x y z
N MET A 1 13.26 10.13 -4.90
CA MET A 1 11.97 10.07 -4.20
C MET A 1 11.58 8.60 -4.13
N PHE A 2 11.38 8.03 -2.95
CA PHE A 2 11.06 6.60 -2.82
C PHE A 2 9.74 6.30 -3.54
N GLN A 3 9.73 5.30 -4.41
CA GLN A 3 8.54 4.91 -5.17
C GLN A 3 7.82 3.77 -4.46
N LEU A 4 6.53 3.94 -4.20
CA LEU A 4 5.67 2.87 -3.69
C LEU A 4 5.47 1.83 -4.81
N LYS A 5 5.81 0.57 -4.55
CA LYS A 5 5.68 -0.55 -5.50
C LYS A 5 4.97 -1.75 -4.86
N PRO A 6 4.21 -2.55 -5.63
CA PRO A 6 3.66 -3.81 -5.13
C PRO A 6 4.75 -4.70 -4.50
N GLY A 7 4.42 -5.39 -3.41
CA GLY A 7 5.32 -6.24 -2.63
C GLY A 7 6.30 -5.48 -1.71
N SER A 8 6.32 -4.14 -1.73
CA SER A 8 7.14 -3.37 -0.80
C SER A 8 6.45 -3.11 0.54
N MET A 9 7.26 -2.84 1.57
CA MET A 9 6.77 -2.47 2.89
C MET A 9 6.63 -0.96 3.03
N ALA A 10 5.55 -0.52 3.67
CA ALA A 10 5.33 0.88 4.03
C ALA A 10 4.73 0.99 5.44
N MET A 11 4.88 2.14 6.07
CA MET A 11 4.19 2.51 7.29
C MET A 11 3.06 3.47 6.97
N ILE A 12 1.89 3.26 7.58
CA ILE A 12 0.79 4.21 7.48
C ILE A 12 1.09 5.40 8.41
N VAL A 13 1.27 6.60 7.84
CA VAL A 13 1.62 7.81 8.58
C VAL A 13 0.47 8.82 8.69
N GLY A 14 -0.68 8.54 8.06
CA GLY A 14 -1.85 9.41 8.14
C GLY A 14 -3.15 8.74 7.69
N ALA A 15 -4.27 9.41 7.95
CA ALA A 15 -5.60 8.97 7.48
C ALA A 15 -6.61 10.13 7.56
N ARG A 16 -7.67 10.06 6.74
CA ARG A 16 -8.76 11.05 6.74
C ARG A 16 -10.02 10.62 7.52
N THR A 17 -10.12 9.36 7.92
CA THR A 17 -11.29 8.80 8.62
C THR A 17 -10.91 8.25 10.00
N ALA A 18 -11.86 8.17 10.92
CA ALA A 18 -11.62 7.62 12.25
C ALA A 18 -11.15 6.15 12.20
N SER A 19 -11.80 5.30 11.38
CA SER A 19 -11.38 3.92 11.16
C SER A 19 -9.95 3.84 10.60
N GLY A 20 -9.58 4.74 9.68
CA GLY A 20 -8.23 4.79 9.13
C GLY A 20 -7.18 5.23 10.15
N ARG A 21 -7.52 6.10 11.10
CA ARG A 21 -6.60 6.53 12.18
C ARG A 21 -6.16 5.37 13.07
N ARG A 22 -6.97 4.31 13.20
CA ARG A 22 -6.61 3.07 13.90
C ARG A 22 -5.39 2.37 13.28
N ASN A 23 -5.12 2.62 12.00
CA ASN A 23 -4.04 1.97 11.27
C ASN A 23 -2.74 2.80 11.25
N ILE A 24 -2.75 4.04 11.77
CA ILE A 24 -1.55 4.89 11.80
C ILE A 24 -0.46 4.24 12.67
N GLY A 25 0.78 4.28 12.20
CA GLY A 25 1.96 3.67 12.83
C GLY A 25 2.15 2.19 12.49
N LYS A 26 1.21 1.55 11.78
CA LYS A 26 1.32 0.14 11.41
C LYS A 26 2.10 -0.03 10.11
N SER A 27 2.99 -1.03 10.10
CA SER A 27 3.68 -1.50 8.91
C SER A 27 2.77 -2.41 8.11
N VAL A 28 2.77 -2.24 6.79
CA VAL A 28 1.91 -2.95 5.85
C VAL A 28 2.67 -3.30 4.59
N GLU A 29 2.24 -4.37 3.92
CA GLU A 29 2.69 -4.71 2.58
C GLU A 29 1.77 -4.03 1.55
N LEU A 30 2.37 -3.48 0.50
CA LEU A 30 1.63 -2.88 -0.61
C LEU A 30 1.22 -3.97 -1.60
N PHE A 31 -0.06 -4.33 -1.66
CA PHE A 31 -0.51 -5.34 -2.60
C PHE A 31 -0.65 -4.79 -4.03
N GLY A 32 -1.29 -3.62 -4.16
CA GLY A 32 -1.51 -3.03 -5.47
C GLY A 32 -2.20 -1.67 -5.42
N LEU A 33 -2.00 -0.88 -6.48
CA LEU A 33 -2.64 0.42 -6.65
C LEU A 33 -3.97 0.26 -7.39
N CYS A 34 -5.07 0.46 -6.67
CA CYS A 34 -6.43 0.36 -7.22
C CYS A 34 -6.86 1.69 -7.83
N GLN A 35 -7.16 1.70 -9.13
CA GLN A 35 -7.70 2.85 -9.84
C GLN A 35 -9.22 2.98 -9.63
N PRO A 36 -9.81 4.19 -9.66
CA PRO A 36 -11.26 4.34 -9.63
C PRO A 36 -11.95 3.50 -10.72
N GLY A 37 -13.00 2.77 -10.36
CA GLY A 37 -13.69 1.85 -11.25
C GLY A 37 -13.04 0.47 -11.43
N LEU A 38 -11.81 0.26 -10.94
CA LEU A 38 -11.15 -1.05 -11.01
C LEU A 38 -11.95 -2.08 -10.21
N ARG A 39 -12.18 -3.25 -10.83
CA ARG A 39 -12.75 -4.44 -10.21
C ARG A 39 -11.67 -5.50 -10.05
N PHE A 40 -11.59 -6.11 -8.88
CA PHE A 40 -10.63 -7.17 -8.58
C PHE A 40 -11.15 -8.06 -7.45
N VAL A 41 -10.62 -9.27 -7.34
CA VAL A 41 -10.87 -10.14 -6.18
C VAL A 41 -9.94 -9.70 -5.06
N ASN A 42 -10.49 -9.32 -3.91
CA ASN A 42 -9.66 -8.92 -2.78
C ASN A 42 -8.88 -10.16 -2.28
N PRO A 43 -7.53 -10.09 -2.26
CA PRO A 43 -6.66 -11.22 -1.95
C PRO A 43 -6.81 -11.72 -0.51
N VAL A 44 -7.35 -10.91 0.41
CA VAL A 44 -7.48 -11.27 1.82
C VAL A 44 -8.77 -12.03 2.11
N ASN A 45 -9.89 -11.66 1.49
CA ASN A 45 -11.20 -12.22 1.80
C ASN A 45 -11.90 -12.92 0.62
N GLY A 46 -11.32 -12.88 -0.59
CA GLY A 46 -11.89 -13.51 -1.79
C GLY A 46 -13.11 -12.78 -2.38
N VAL A 47 -13.48 -11.61 -1.85
CA VAL A 47 -14.67 -10.88 -2.29
C VAL A 47 -14.35 -10.00 -3.50
N MET A 48 -15.24 -10.04 -4.51
CA MET A 48 -15.19 -9.11 -5.65
C MET A 48 -15.36 -7.68 -5.16
N THR A 49 -14.30 -6.89 -5.27
CA THR A 49 -14.22 -5.52 -4.79
C THR A 49 -14.11 -4.58 -5.98
N GLN A 50 -14.86 -3.47 -5.93
CA GLN A 50 -14.76 -2.40 -6.90
C GLN A 50 -14.41 -1.10 -6.18
N LEU A 51 -13.35 -0.41 -6.62
CA LEU A 51 -13.13 0.96 -6.16
C LEU A 51 -14.20 1.87 -6.80
N PRO A 52 -14.94 2.70 -6.03
CA PRO A 52 -15.97 3.58 -6.60
C PRO A 52 -15.43 4.40 -7.77
N THR A 53 -16.20 4.49 -8.86
CA THR A 53 -15.85 5.33 -10.02
C THR A 53 -15.80 6.81 -9.66
N THR A 54 -16.49 7.20 -8.59
CA THR A 54 -16.51 8.55 -8.02
C THR A 54 -15.33 8.85 -7.10
N ALA A 55 -14.42 7.90 -6.88
CA ALA A 55 -13.25 8.15 -6.05
C ALA A 55 -12.29 9.14 -6.75
N ASP A 56 -11.93 10.22 -6.06
CA ASP A 56 -11.08 11.27 -6.62
C ASP A 56 -9.65 10.82 -6.96
N ARG A 57 -9.19 9.72 -6.36
CA ARG A 57 -7.80 9.24 -6.43
C ARG A 57 -7.73 7.73 -6.35
N ALA A 58 -6.67 7.17 -6.93
CA ALA A 58 -6.28 5.79 -6.70
C ALA A 58 -5.93 5.54 -5.23
N LEU A 59 -6.21 4.34 -4.75
CA LEU A 59 -5.90 3.89 -3.39
C LEU A 59 -5.00 2.67 -3.44
N TRP A 60 -4.00 2.63 -2.57
CA TRP A 60 -3.26 1.41 -2.30
C TRP A 60 -4.14 0.45 -1.50
N LEU A 61 -4.31 -0.75 -2.01
CA LEU A 61 -4.68 -1.89 -1.18
C LEU A 61 -3.43 -2.32 -0.42
N VAL A 62 -3.52 -2.29 0.89
CA VAL A 62 -2.44 -2.72 1.78
C VAL A 62 -2.92 -3.88 2.64
N THR A 63 -2.01 -4.79 2.99
CA THR A 63 -2.27 -5.97 3.81
C THR A 63 -1.41 -5.97 5.08
N GLY A 64 -1.88 -6.64 6.12
CA GLY A 64 -1.21 -6.72 7.43
C GLY A 64 -2.18 -6.64 8.59
N ASP A 65 -1.70 -6.28 9.78
CA ASP A 65 -2.56 -6.05 10.95
C ASP A 65 -3.32 -4.72 10.85
N VAL A 66 -4.20 -4.57 9.86
CA VAL A 66 -4.96 -3.33 9.63
C VAL A 66 -6.44 -3.63 9.52
N TYR A 67 -7.24 -2.58 9.66
CA TYR A 67 -8.69 -2.65 9.57
C TYR A 67 -9.22 -1.78 8.42
N ALA A 68 -10.10 -2.35 7.61
CA ALA A 68 -10.84 -1.65 6.59
C ALA A 68 -11.93 -0.76 7.20
N PHE A 69 -12.56 0.07 6.37
CA PHE A 69 -13.57 1.04 6.82
C PHE A 69 -14.81 0.39 7.44
N ASP A 70 -15.12 -0.84 7.04
CA ASP A 70 -16.21 -1.69 7.51
C ASP A 70 -15.78 -2.64 8.65
N ASN A 71 -14.62 -2.38 9.27
CA ASN A 71 -14.01 -3.16 10.34
C ASN A 71 -13.53 -4.57 9.97
N GLN A 72 -13.49 -4.93 8.68
CA GLN A 72 -12.80 -6.15 8.27
C GLN A 72 -11.30 -6.06 8.59
N HIS A 73 -10.73 -7.12 9.15
CA HIS A 73 -9.31 -7.21 9.49
C HIS A 73 -8.48 -7.76 8.32
N GLY A 74 -7.21 -7.40 8.26
CA GLY A 74 -6.23 -7.97 7.32
C GLY A 74 -5.90 -7.10 6.11
N PHE A 75 -6.75 -6.10 5.80
CA PHE A 75 -6.50 -5.16 4.70
C PHE A 75 -7.06 -3.77 4.97
N ALA A 76 -6.57 -2.79 4.22
CA ALA A 76 -7.13 -1.45 4.18
C ALA A 76 -6.87 -0.77 2.82
N PHE A 77 -7.63 0.29 2.53
CA PHE A 77 -7.36 1.17 1.41
C PHE A 77 -6.76 2.48 1.90
N VAL A 78 -5.57 2.82 1.43
CA VAL A 78 -4.78 3.96 1.91
C VAL A 78 -4.33 4.80 0.73
N ARG A 79 -4.34 6.13 0.87
CA ARG A 79 -3.80 7.02 -0.15
C ARG A 79 -2.27 7.02 -0.11
N ALA A 80 -1.63 7.19 -1.26
CA ALA A 80 -0.18 7.21 -1.37
C ALA A 80 0.48 8.25 -0.45
N GLU A 81 -0.11 9.44 -0.31
CA GLU A 81 0.41 10.50 0.57
C GLU A 81 0.40 10.16 2.08
N HIS A 82 -0.25 9.07 2.47
CA HIS A 82 -0.29 8.59 3.84
C HIS A 82 0.58 7.33 4.07
N LEU A 83 1.41 6.97 3.09
CA LEU A 83 2.31 5.82 3.17
C LEU A 83 3.76 6.30 3.14
N MET A 84 4.53 5.87 4.12
CA MET A 84 5.98 6.07 4.18
C MET A 84 6.67 4.76 3.82
N PRO A 85 7.40 4.67 2.69
CA PRO A 85 8.16 3.48 2.34
C PRO A 85 9.15 3.10 3.45
N LEU A 86 9.21 1.82 3.82
CA LEU A 86 10.11 1.31 4.86
C LEU A 86 11.40 0.71 4.30
N THR A 87 11.38 0.27 3.04
CA THR A 87 12.60 -0.15 2.33
C THR A 87 13.01 0.94 1.35
N PRO A 88 14.29 1.34 1.31
CA PRO A 88 14.83 2.02 0.16
C PRO A 88 14.56 1.16 -1.08
N ASP A 89 14.15 1.78 -2.19
CA ASP A 89 14.25 1.09 -3.48
C ASP A 89 15.71 0.63 -3.60
N GLU A 90 15.94 -0.64 -3.89
CA GLU A 90 17.28 -1.14 -4.19
C GLU A 90 17.83 -0.23 -5.29
N ALA A 91 18.81 0.60 -4.95
CA ALA A 91 19.64 1.22 -5.96
C ALA A 91 20.12 0.07 -6.86
N PRO A 92 20.07 0.20 -8.20
CA PRO A 92 20.63 -0.82 -9.06
C PRO A 92 22.04 -1.08 -8.56
N GLN A 93 22.28 -2.31 -8.10
CA GLN A 93 23.61 -2.79 -7.80
C GLN A 93 24.31 -2.83 -9.15
N ILE A 94 24.83 -1.68 -9.60
CA ILE A 94 25.97 -1.67 -10.51
C ILE A 94 27.07 -2.28 -9.66
N LEU A 95 27.15 -3.60 -9.72
CA LEU A 95 28.32 -4.34 -9.34
C LEU A 95 29.38 -3.86 -10.32
N ASP A 96 30.02 -2.74 -9.99
CA ASP A 96 31.27 -2.36 -10.63
C ASP A 96 32.22 -3.52 -10.36
N GLU A 97 32.36 -4.40 -11.35
CA GLU A 97 33.51 -5.28 -11.55
C GLU A 97 34.76 -4.40 -11.71
N LEU A 98 35.17 -3.70 -10.66
CA LEU A 98 36.38 -2.89 -10.62
C LEU A 98 37.01 -2.94 -9.22
N THR A 99 37.37 -4.16 -8.81
CA THR A 99 38.69 -4.41 -8.21
C THR A 99 39.53 -5.04 -9.33
N ILE A 100 40.18 -4.27 -10.19
CA ILE A 100 41.52 -3.65 -10.01
C ILE A 100 42.51 -4.62 -9.33
N GLY A 101 43.53 -5.01 -10.11
CA GLY A 101 44.89 -5.20 -9.61
C GLY A 101 45.39 -6.63 -9.63
#